data_AF-A0A5E7HAN2-F1
#
_entry.id   AF-A0A5E7HAN2-F1
#
_cell.length_a   1.000
_cell.length_b   1.000
_cell.length_c   1.000
_cell.angle_alpha   90.00
_cell.angle_beta   90.00
_cell.angle_gamma   90.00
#
_symmetry.space_group_name_H-M   'P 1'
#
loop_
_entity.id
_entity.type
_entity.pdbx_description
1 polymer ?
#
loop_
_entity_poly.entity_id
_entity_poly.type
_entity_poly.pdbx_seq_one_letter_code
_entity_poly.pdbx_strand_id
1 'polypeptide(L)' 'MATLHSERNWKIKIYPDDHAPPHFHVQTPDGESLVQIEGLVVLGKGAENKALKAALLWAGAHIAELWRVWNEQNRRN' A
#
# COMPACT_ATOMS: atom_id res chain seq x y z
N MET A 1 11.76 -2.63 3.32
CA MET A 1 10.34 -3.03 3.43
C MET A 1 9.78 -2.44 4.71
N ALA A 2 8.80 -1.55 4.60
CA ALA A 2 8.09 -0.95 5.72
C ALA A 2 6.66 -1.47 5.77
N THR A 3 6.13 -1.75 6.97
CA THR A 3 4.71 -2.05 7.18
C THR A 3 4.10 -0.83 7.88
N LEU A 4 3.14 -0.17 7.23
CA LEU A 4 2.50 1.05 7.77
C LEU A 4 1.26 0.73 8.61
N HIS A 5 0.56 -0.34 8.24
CA HIS A 5 -0.64 -0.74 8.95
C HIS A 5 -0.78 -2.26 8.95
N SER A 6 -1.28 -2.81 10.05
CA SER A 6 -1.54 -4.23 10.18
C SER A 6 -2.82 -4.46 10.98
N GLU A 7 -3.78 -5.08 10.32
CA GLU A 7 -5.00 -5.62 10.92
C GLU A 7 -4.95 -7.15 10.90
N ARG A 8 -5.92 -7.78 11.55
CA ARG A 8 -6.01 -9.26 11.64
C ARG A 8 -5.92 -9.94 10.27
N ASN A 9 -6.52 -9.34 9.24
CA ASN A 9 -6.71 -9.95 7.93
C ASN A 9 -6.09 -9.18 6.76
N TRP A 10 -5.51 -8.00 7.00
CA TRP A 10 -4.87 -7.24 5.93
C TRP A 10 -3.75 -6.33 6.43
N LYS A 11 -2.81 -6.01 5.55
CA LYS A 11 -1.64 -5.17 5.86
C LYS A 11 -1.34 -4.21 4.73
N ILE A 12 -0.85 -3.03 5.07
CA ILE A 12 -0.27 -2.08 4.11
C ILE A 12 1.25 -2.11 4.21
N LYS A 13 1.91 -2.37 3.08
CA LYS A 13 3.37 -2.43 2.97
C LYS A 13 3.90 -1.56 1.84
N ILE A 14 5.13 -1.08 2.02
CA ILE A 14 5.91 -0.43 0.97
C ILE A 14 7.23 -1.19 0.83
N TYR A 15 7.51 -1.65 -0.39
CA TYR A 15 8.75 -2.30 -0.77
C TYR A 15 9.68 -1.28 -1.45
N PRO A 16 10.97 -1.20 -1.06
CA PRO A 16 11.95 -0.33 -1.71
C PRO A 16 12.29 -0.87 -3.11
N ASP A 17 12.61 0.04 -4.03
CA ASP A 17 12.97 -0.25 -5.44
C ASP A 17 11.89 -1.00 -6.25
N ASP A 18 10.69 -1.17 -5.68
CA ASP A 18 9.51 -1.66 -6.39
C ASP A 18 9.00 -0.57 -7.34
N HIS A 19 8.89 -0.91 -8.62
CA HIS A 19 8.91 0.05 -9.73
C HIS A 19 7.69 0.99 -9.80
N ALA A 20 7.83 2.08 -10.57
CA ALA A 20 6.82 3.15 -10.71
C ALA A 20 5.50 2.68 -11.36
N PRO A 21 4.35 3.31 -11.01
CA PRO A 21 4.20 4.52 -10.19
C PRO A 21 4.32 4.26 -8.67
N PRO A 22 4.51 5.31 -7.83
CA PRO A 22 4.53 5.17 -6.37
C PRO A 22 3.28 4.46 -5.85
N HIS A 23 3.46 3.31 -5.22
CA HIS A 23 2.38 2.44 -4.78
C HIS A 23 2.65 1.82 -3.40
N PHE A 24 1.60 1.28 -2.79
CA PHE A 24 1.66 0.42 -1.62
C PHE A 24 0.93 -0.89 -1.88
N HIS A 25 1.27 -1.92 -1.10
CA HIS A 25 0.74 -3.27 -1.23
C HIS A 25 -0.29 -3.49 -0.14
N VAL A 26 -1.46 -3.99 -0.53
CA VAL A 26 -2.49 -4.50 0.36
C VAL A 26 -2.38 -6.02 0.36
N GLN A 27 -1.81 -6.58 1.41
CA GLN A 27 -1.71 -8.04 1.59
C GLN A 27 -2.90 -8.58 2.36
N THR A 28 -3.47 -9.68 1.89
CA THR A 28 -4.49 -10.50 2.57
C THR A 28 -4.06 -11.98 2.51
N PRO A 29 -4.75 -12.89 3.23
CA PRO A 29 -4.51 -14.32 3.08
C PRO A 29 -4.73 -14.85 1.65
N ASP A 30 -5.63 -14.20 0.91
CA ASP A 30 -6.06 -14.63 -0.43
C ASP A 30 -5.14 -14.10 -1.55
N GLY A 31 -4.34 -13.08 -1.26
CA GLY A 31 -3.42 -12.51 -2.23
C GLY A 31 -2.98 -11.09 -1.90
N GLU A 32 -2.45 -10.42 -2.92
CA GLU A 32 -1.91 -9.06 -2.80
C GLU A 32 -2.45 -8.17 -3.91
N SER A 33 -2.78 -6.93 -3.57
CA SER A 33 -3.15 -5.87 -4.52
C SER A 33 -2.21 -4.69 -4.39
N LEU A 34 -1.81 -4.13 -5.54
CA LEU A 34 -1.03 -2.90 -5.61
C LEU A 34 -1.98 -1.71 -5.74
N VAL A 35 -1.71 -0.65 -4.99
CA VAL A 35 -2.50 0.58 -5.00
C VAL A 35 -1.58 1.78 -5.17
N GLN A 36 -1.79 2.57 -6.22
CA GLN A 36 -1.09 3.83 -6.44
C GLN A 36 -1.39 4.79 -5.29
N ILE A 37 -0.35 5.41 -4.73
CA ILE A 37 -0.52 6.38 -3.63
C ILE A 37 -1.27 7.62 -4.14
N GLU A 38 -0.93 8.08 -5.34
CA GLU A 38 -1.68 9.13 -6.02
C GLU A 38 -3.05 8.61 -6.47
N GLY A 39 -4.12 9.27 -6.00
CA GLY A 39 -5.49 8.96 -6.40
C GLY A 39 -6.06 7.63 -5.87
N LEU A 40 -5.27 6.83 -5.15
CA LEU A 40 -5.68 5.52 -4.60
C LEU A 40 -6.22 4.55 -5.66
N VAL A 41 -5.57 4.54 -6.83
CA VAL A 41 -5.95 3.68 -7.95
C VAL A 41 -5.42 2.28 -7.75
N VAL A 42 -6.30 1.27 -7.83
CA VAL A 42 -5.91 -0.14 -7.72
C VAL A 42 -5.30 -0.61 -9.04
N LEU A 43 -4.04 -1.02 -9.00
CA LEU A 43 -3.24 -1.44 -10.16
C LEU A 43 -3.28 -2.95 -10.38
N GLY A 44 -3.56 -3.73 -9.33
CA GLY A 44 -3.58 -5.20 -9.37
C GLY A 44 -4.66 -5.80 -8.50
N LYS A 45 -5.17 -6.98 -8.87
CA LYS A 45 -6.21 -7.71 -8.15
C LYS A 45 -5.62 -8.95 -7.47
N GLY A 46 -5.87 -9.07 -6.18
CA GLY A 46 -5.46 -10.24 -5.38
C GLY A 46 -5.93 -10.13 -3.93
N ALA A 47 -6.00 -8.91 -3.37
CA ALA A 47 -6.63 -8.69 -2.08
C ALA A 47 -8.14 -8.92 -2.13
N GLU A 48 -8.69 -9.49 -1.06
CA GLU A 48 -10.13 -9.64 -0.85
C GLU A 48 -10.83 -8.27 -0.80
N ASN A 49 -12.03 -8.15 -1.39
CA ASN A 49 -12.69 -6.86 -1.64
C ASN A 49 -12.96 -6.05 -0.35
N LYS A 50 -13.35 -6.70 0.75
CA LYS A 50 -13.61 -6.03 2.03
C LYS A 50 -12.32 -5.51 2.64
N ALA A 51 -11.27 -6.30 2.65
CA ALA A 51 -9.93 -5.87 3.06
C ALA A 51 -9.41 -4.70 2.19
N LEU A 52 -9.56 -4.79 0.87
CA LEU A 52 -9.15 -3.71 -0.04
C LEU A 52 -9.90 -2.41 0.24
N LYS A 53 -11.21 -2.47 0.46
CA LYS A 53 -12.00 -1.29 0.82
C LYS A 53 -11.58 -0.67 2.16
N ALA A 54 -11.29 -1.51 3.16
CA ALA A 54 -10.79 -1.04 4.46
C ALA A 54 -9.41 -0.38 4.34
N ALA A 55 -8.52 -0.98 3.54
CA ALA A 55 -7.20 -0.44 3.24
C ALA A 55 -7.28 0.91 2.52
N LEU A 56 -8.16 1.06 1.53
CA LEU A 56 -8.37 2.33 0.82
C LEU A 56 -8.91 3.43 1.75
N LEU A 57 -9.82 3.09 2.67
CA LEU A 57 -10.34 4.03 3.65
C LEU A 57 -9.23 4.53 4.59
N TRP A 58 -8.41 3.61 5.10
CA TRP A 58 -7.26 3.97 5.93
C TRP A 58 -6.26 4.82 5.14
N ALA A 59 -5.92 4.39 3.92
CA ALA A 59 -4.96 5.09 3.06
C ALA A 59 -5.39 6.53 2.75
N GLY A 60 -6.69 6.77 2.51
CA GLY A 60 -7.24 8.10 2.30
C GLY A 60 -7.01 9.06 3.47
N ALA A 61 -6.99 8.55 4.70
CA ALA A 61 -6.69 9.34 5.90
C ALA A 61 -5.18 9.50 6.18
N HIS A 62 -4.33 8.70 5.54
CA HIS A 62 -2.89 8.60 5.84
C HIS A 62 -1.98 8.85 4.60
N ILE A 63 -2.49 9.57 3.59
CA ILE A 63 -1.75 9.87 2.34
C ILE A 63 -0.37 10.49 2.60
N ALA A 64 -0.27 11.44 3.54
CA ALA A 64 1.00 12.09 3.85
C ALA A 64 2.04 11.09 4.41
N GLU A 65 1.60 10.12 5.21
CA GLU A 65 2.46 9.08 5.76
C GLU A 65 2.93 8.11 4.68
N LEU A 66 2.02 7.70 3.79
CA LEU A 66 2.35 6.85 2.64
C LEU A 66 3.44 7.47 1.77
N TRP A 67 3.31 8.75 1.43
CA TRP A 67 4.32 9.48 0.65
C TRP A 67 5.65 9.60 1.39
N ARG A 68 5.63 9.94 2.68
CA ARG A 68 6.85 10.03 3.49
C ARG A 68 7.61 8.72 3.48
N VAL A 69 6.93 7.61 3.81
CA VAL A 69 7.56 6.28 3.86
C VAL A 69 8.01 5.82 2.48
N TRP A 70 7.23 6.06 1.42
CA TRP A 70 7.63 5.74 0.05
C TRP A 70 8.92 6.47 -0.34
N ASN A 71 9.01 7.77 -0.07
CA ASN A 71 10.20 8.58 -0.36
C ASN A 71 11.41 8.13 0.47
N GLU A 72 11.21 7.79 1.74
CA GLU A 72 12.28 7.26 2.60
C GLU A 72 12.81 5.91 2.11
N GLN A 73 11.93 5.01 1.68
CA GLN A 73 12.32 3.69 1.17
C GLN A 73 12.98 3.75 -0.21
N ASN A 74 12.64 4.74 -1.05
CA ASN A 74 13.18 4.88 -2.41
C ASN A 74 14.28 5.95 -2.54
N ARG A 75 14.68 6.59 -1.44
CA ARG A 75 15.82 7.50 -1.45
C ARG A 75 17.10 6.70 -1.73
N ARG A 76 17.65 6.87 -2.92
CA ARG A 76 19.00 6.42 -3.26
C ARG A 76 20.00 7.36 -2.59
N ASN A 77 20.90 6.81 -1.76
CA ASN A 77 22.09 7.51 -1.30
C ASN A 77 23.12 7.61 -2.42
#